data_AF-X0PRK4-F1
#
_entry.id   AF-X0PRK4-F1
#
_cell.length_a   1.000
_cell.length_b   1.000
_cell.length_c   1.000
_cell.angle_alpha   90.00
_cell.angle_beta   90.00
_cell.angle_gamma   90.00
#
_symmetry.space_group_name_H-M   'P 1'
#
loop_
_entity.id
_entity.type
_entity.pdbx_description
1 polymer ?
#
loop_
_entity_poly.entity_id
_entity_poly.type
_entity_poly.pdbx_seq_one_letter_code
_entity_poly.pdbx_strand_id
1 'polypeptide(L)'
;MILADANAIAARCRQTLLPLAEARGLRIDDHPLPAVDAPTDQLVAMLEAPEADGVVFCTHGEVLDAVAEPARSRGAAWMPPAASTAKGGAWIVDHRADRAPTLQYSAHSAQLTESLQSGPDLRASRCAQG
;
A
#
# COMPACT_ATOMS: atom_id res chain seq x y z
N MET A 1 5.68 9.52 2.23
CA MET A 1 6.60 9.06 1.14
C MET A 1 5.86 8.02 0.31
N ILE A 2 6.22 7.79 -0.95
CA ILE A 2 5.58 6.73 -1.76
C ILE A 2 6.65 5.73 -2.19
N LEU A 3 6.45 4.45 -1.89
CA LEU A 3 7.31 3.35 -2.29
C LEU A 3 6.65 2.55 -3.43
N ALA A 4 7.30 2.49 -4.58
CA ALA A 4 6.85 1.72 -5.73
C ALA A 4 7.76 0.51 -5.95
N ASP A 5 7.22 -0.62 -6.43
CA ASP A 5 7.99 -1.78 -6.87
C ASP A 5 9.06 -1.42 -7.92
N ALA A 6 10.32 -1.79 -7.66
CA ALA A 6 11.49 -1.52 -8.50
C ALA A 6 11.67 -2.46 -9.70
N ASN A 7 11.02 -3.63 -9.79
CA ASN A 7 11.45 -4.69 -10.73
C ASN A 7 10.53 -4.97 -11.93
N ALA A 8 9.23 -4.70 -11.90
CA ALA A 8 8.37 -5.13 -13.02
C ALA A 8 7.62 -4.00 -13.75
N ILE A 9 7.00 -3.02 -13.09
CA ILE A 9 6.37 -1.88 -13.79
C ILE A 9 6.49 -0.54 -13.01
N ALA A 10 7.71 -0.03 -12.92
CA ALA A 10 7.94 1.33 -12.41
C ALA A 10 7.06 2.36 -13.15
N ALA A 11 6.79 2.21 -14.45
CA ALA A 11 5.98 3.16 -15.23
C ALA A 11 4.50 3.23 -14.80
N ARG A 12 3.79 2.10 -14.77
CA ARG A 12 2.35 2.03 -14.40
C ARG A 12 2.12 2.28 -12.91
N CYS A 13 2.98 1.81 -12.00
CA CYS A 13 2.91 2.16 -10.56
C CYS A 13 3.10 3.66 -10.38
N ARG A 14 4.15 4.22 -10.98
CA ARG A 14 4.40 5.65 -10.96
C ARG A 14 3.29 6.45 -11.62
N GLN A 15 2.73 6.03 -12.75
CA GLN A 15 1.61 6.70 -13.42
C GLN A 15 0.35 6.74 -12.56
N THR A 16 0.02 5.67 -11.83
CA THR A 16 -1.10 5.66 -10.88
C THR A 16 -0.84 6.58 -9.70
N LEU A 17 0.41 6.66 -9.23
CA LEU A 17 0.78 7.43 -8.04
C LEU A 17 1.10 8.90 -8.33
N LEU A 18 1.45 9.25 -9.57
CA LEU A 18 1.89 10.59 -9.95
C LEU A 18 0.85 11.69 -9.63
N PRO A 19 -0.45 11.53 -9.94
CA PRO A 19 -1.45 12.52 -9.57
C PRO A 19 -1.54 12.75 -8.05
N LEU A 20 -1.41 11.68 -7.26
CA LEU A 20 -1.40 11.77 -5.79
C LEU A 20 -0.12 12.44 -5.28
N ALA A 21 1.02 12.09 -5.86
CA ALA A 21 2.32 12.66 -5.50
C ALA A 21 2.35 14.17 -5.74
N GLU A 22 1.88 14.62 -6.92
CA GLU A 22 1.79 16.04 -7.29
C GLU A 22 0.81 16.79 -6.39
N ALA A 23 -0.38 16.24 -6.15
CA ALA A 23 -1.39 16.86 -5.28
C ALA A 23 -0.93 17.02 -3.81
N ARG A 24 0.12 16.30 -3.39
CA ARG A 24 0.62 16.28 -2.00
C ARG A 24 2.06 16.70 -1.82
N GLY A 25 2.77 17.05 -2.90
CA GLY A 25 4.20 17.32 -2.84
C GLY A 25 5.02 16.13 -2.32
N LEU A 26 4.57 14.90 -2.57
CA LEU A 26 5.28 13.69 -2.16
C LEU A 26 6.26 13.23 -3.22
N ARG A 27 7.35 12.60 -2.78
CA ARG A 27 8.28 11.89 -3.65
C ARG A 27 7.84 10.44 -3.84
N ILE A 28 8.04 9.94 -5.05
CA ILE A 28 7.94 8.51 -5.39
C ILE A 28 9.37 7.98 -5.45
N ASP A 29 9.67 7.03 -4.58
CA ASP A 29 10.95 6.32 -4.54
C ASP A 29 10.72 4.85 -4.92
N ASP A 30 11.55 4.33 -5.81
CA ASP A 30 11.50 2.91 -6.19
C ASP A 30 12.15 2.07 -5.09
N HIS A 31 11.53 0.94 -4.75
CA HIS A 31 11.96 0.03 -3.70
C HIS A 31 11.86 -1.42 -4.17
N PRO A 32 12.81 -2.31 -3.83
CA PRO A 32 12.80 -3.70 -4.32
C PRO A 32 11.82 -4.61 -3.56
N LEU A 33 11.51 -4.30 -2.30
CA LEU A 33 10.64 -5.16 -1.46
C LEU A 33 9.16 -5.29 -1.88
N PRO A 34 8.52 -4.35 -2.60
CA PRO A 34 7.18 -4.54 -3.16
C PRO A 34 7.19 -5.33 -4.48
N ALA A 35 8.31 -5.93 -4.90
CA ALA A 35 8.42 -6.74 -6.11
C ALA A 35 7.89 -8.17 -5.93
N VAL A 36 7.50 -8.80 -7.04
CA VAL A 36 7.01 -10.20 -7.09
C VAL A 36 8.00 -11.19 -6.47
N ASP A 37 9.29 -10.98 -6.73
CA ASP A 37 10.35 -11.89 -6.26
C ASP A 37 10.88 -11.53 -4.86
N ALA A 38 10.31 -10.51 -4.20
CA ALA A 38 10.76 -10.09 -2.89
C ALA A 38 10.37 -11.12 -1.81
N PRO A 39 11.24 -11.37 -0.81
CA PRO A 39 10.90 -12.28 0.28
C PRO A 39 9.69 -11.78 1.06
N THR A 40 8.62 -12.57 1.13
CA THR A 40 7.36 -12.22 1.80
C THR A 40 7.56 -11.75 3.24
N ASP A 41 8.43 -12.39 4.01
CA ASP A 41 8.67 -12.00 5.40
C ASP A 41 9.39 -10.63 5.52
N GLN A 42 10.26 -10.28 4.57
CA GLN A 42 10.89 -8.96 4.54
C GLN A 42 9.88 -7.87 4.13
N LEU A 43 8.98 -8.18 3.20
CA LEU A 43 7.89 -7.29 2.83
C LEU A 43 6.96 -7.08 4.03
N VAL A 44 6.54 -8.13 4.75
CA VAL A 44 5.73 -7.97 5.97
C VAL A 44 6.45 -7.13 7.02
N ALA A 45 7.72 -7.39 7.30
CA ALA A 45 8.50 -6.61 8.25
C ALA A 45 8.60 -5.13 7.87
N MET A 46 8.79 -4.82 6.58
CA MET A 46 8.77 -3.44 6.09
C MET A 46 7.40 -2.78 6.31
N LEU A 47 6.31 -3.52 6.15
CA LEU A 47 4.95 -2.99 6.28
C LEU A 47 4.52 -2.80 7.74
N GLU A 48 5.15 -3.51 8.68
CA GLU A 48 4.98 -3.38 10.13
C GLU A 48 5.89 -2.31 10.75
N ALA A 49 6.96 -1.92 10.04
CA ALA A 49 7.92 -0.95 10.52
C ALA A 49 7.26 0.41 10.78
N PRO A 50 7.63 1.14 11.84
CA PRO A 50 7.11 2.50 12.10
C PRO A 50 7.29 3.44 10.91
N GLU A 51 8.34 3.23 10.11
CA GLU A 51 8.65 3.99 8.90
C GLU A 51 7.62 3.78 7.78
N ALA A 52 6.76 2.76 7.86
CA ALA A 52 5.65 2.54 6.93
C ALA A 52 4.45 3.46 7.20
N ASP A 53 4.40 4.11 8.37
CA ASP A 53 3.35 5.10 8.65
C ASP A 53 3.52 6.31 7.73
N GLY A 54 2.41 6.79 7.15
CA GLY A 54 2.47 7.84 6.14
C GLY A 54 3.10 7.43 4.80
N VAL A 55 3.28 6.13 4.55
CA VAL A 55 3.84 5.62 3.28
C VAL A 55 2.79 4.96 2.40
N VAL A 56 2.76 5.36 1.13
CA VAL A 56 1.93 4.69 0.11
C VAL A 56 2.78 3.63 -0.58
N PHE A 57 2.28 2.41 -0.68
CA PHE A 57 2.94 1.30 -1.36
C PHE A 57 2.17 0.93 -2.63
N CYS A 58 2.86 0.84 -3.77
CA CYS A 58 2.30 0.27 -5.00
C CYS A 58 3.00 -1.03 -5.33
N THR A 59 2.23 -2.10 -5.48
CA THR A 59 2.71 -3.46 -5.76
C THR A 59 1.74 -4.21 -6.67
N HIS A 60 2.03 -5.47 -6.98
CA HIS A 60 1.14 -6.34 -7.74
C HIS A 60 0.06 -6.95 -6.83
N GLY A 61 -1.10 -7.27 -7.40
CA GLY A 61 -2.19 -7.93 -6.65
C GLY A 61 -1.73 -9.25 -6.02
N GLU A 62 -0.99 -10.06 -6.78
CA GLU A 62 -0.44 -11.34 -6.31
C GLU A 62 0.55 -11.18 -5.15
N VAL A 63 1.31 -10.08 -5.09
CA VAL A 63 2.22 -9.78 -3.97
C VAL A 63 1.43 -9.42 -2.73
N LEU A 64 0.40 -8.57 -2.87
CA LEU A 64 -0.49 -8.23 -1.77
C LEU A 64 -1.21 -9.47 -1.22
N ASP A 65 -1.65 -10.37 -2.11
CA ASP A 65 -2.30 -11.63 -1.74
C ASP A 65 -1.33 -12.59 -1.05
N ALA A 66 -0.10 -12.71 -1.56
CA ALA A 66 0.94 -13.55 -0.98
C ALA A 66 1.34 -13.12 0.44
N VAL A 67 1.25 -11.82 0.76
CA VAL A 67 1.57 -11.31 2.10
C VAL A 67 0.37 -11.25 3.04
N ALA A 68 -0.86 -11.13 2.49
CA ALA A 68 -2.08 -10.99 3.26
C ALA A 68 -2.33 -12.19 4.18
N GLU A 69 -2.30 -13.41 3.62
CA GLU A 69 -2.64 -14.61 4.40
C GLU A 69 -1.62 -14.90 5.51
N PRO A 70 -0.28 -14.92 5.25
CA PRO A 70 0.70 -15.12 6.30
C PRO A 70 0.67 -14.04 7.38
N ALA A 71 0.50 -12.77 7.02
CA ALA A 71 0.45 -11.70 7.99
C ALA A 71 -0.81 -11.80 8.88
N ARG A 72 -1.99 -12.07 8.30
CA ARG A 72 -3.23 -12.24 9.07
C ARG A 72 -3.16 -13.46 10.00
N SER A 73 -2.52 -14.56 9.57
CA SER A 73 -2.27 -15.73 10.42
C SER A 73 -1.42 -15.41 11.67
N ARG A 74 -0.57 -14.37 11.58
CA ARG A 74 0.25 -13.85 12.68
C ARG A 74 -0.43 -12.75 13.50
N GLY A 75 -1.71 -12.47 13.23
CA GLY A 75 -2.51 -11.48 13.96
C GLY A 75 -2.50 -10.07 13.35
N ALA A 76 -1.95 -9.88 12.15
CA ALA A 76 -1.97 -8.59 11.46
C ALA A 76 -3.38 -8.25 10.92
N ALA A 77 -4.29 -7.85 11.82
CA ALA A 77 -5.66 -7.49 11.46
C ALA A 77 -5.75 -6.28 10.50
N TRP A 78 -4.66 -5.50 10.42
CA TRP A 78 -4.47 -4.36 9.51
C TRP A 78 -4.15 -4.76 8.07
N MET A 79 -4.00 -6.06 7.76
CA MET A 79 -3.82 -6.53 6.40
C MET A 79 -5.16 -6.81 5.70
N PRO A 80 -5.33 -6.39 4.43
CA PRO A 80 -6.54 -6.68 3.70
C PRO A 80 -6.68 -8.19 3.48
N PRO A 81 -7.90 -8.71 3.30
CA PRO A 81 -8.10 -10.11 2.94
C PRO A 81 -7.42 -10.43 1.60
N ALA A 82 -6.89 -11.64 1.44
CA ALA A 82 -6.37 -12.09 0.16
C ALA A 82 -7.48 -12.09 -0.92
N ALA A 83 -7.09 -11.85 -2.17
CA ALA A 83 -7.95 -11.76 -3.35
C ALA A 83 -9.08 -10.71 -3.26
N SER A 84 -8.98 -9.75 -2.35
CA SER A 84 -10.00 -8.70 -2.16
C SER A 84 -9.69 -7.39 -2.87
N THR A 85 -8.49 -7.25 -3.45
CA THR A 85 -8.04 -5.99 -4.06
C THR A 85 -8.18 -6.07 -5.57
N ALA A 86 -9.15 -5.34 -6.12
CA ALA A 86 -9.26 -5.21 -7.57
C ALA A 86 -8.08 -4.41 -8.15
N LYS A 87 -7.81 -4.60 -9.43
CA LYS A 87 -6.79 -3.82 -10.15
C LYS A 87 -7.06 -2.33 -10.02
N GLY A 88 -6.02 -1.58 -9.62
CA GLY A 88 -6.10 -0.13 -9.41
C GLY A 88 -6.89 0.26 -8.17
N GLY A 89 -7.38 -0.71 -7.39
CA GLY A 89 -7.96 -0.51 -6.08
C GLY A 89 -6.88 -0.35 -5.02
N ALA A 90 -7.31 0.14 -3.86
CA ALA A 90 -6.41 0.35 -2.75
C ALA A 90 -7.05 0.21 -1.38
N TRP A 91 -6.19 -0.05 -0.41
CA TRP A 91 -6.54 -0.12 0.99
C TRP A 91 -5.88 1.01 1.76
N ILE A 92 -6.67 1.80 2.48
CA ILE A 92 -6.19 2.76 3.47
C ILE A 92 -6.19 2.04 4.82
N VAL A 93 -5.01 1.97 5.43
CA VAL A 93 -4.81 1.34 6.72
C VAL A 93 -4.56 2.41 7.77
N ASP A 94 -5.44 2.49 8.77
CA ASP A 94 -5.18 3.28 9.97
C ASP A 94 -4.71 2.34 11.07
N HIS A 95 -3.42 2.41 11.38
CA HIS A 95 -2.75 1.57 12.37
C HIS A 95 -2.17 2.46 13.47
N ARG A 96 -3.01 2.83 14.44
CA ARG A 96 -2.60 3.57 15.64
C ARG A 96 -2.44 2.62 16.81
N ALA A 97 -1.39 2.83 17.60
CA ALA A 97 -1.07 1.97 18.75
C ALA A 97 -2.16 1.93 19.84
N ASP A 98 -3.03 2.94 19.90
CA ASP A 98 -4.05 3.11 20.94
C ASP A 98 -5.42 2.49 20.59
N ARG A 99 -5.60 1.95 19.38
CA ARG A 99 -6.89 1.40 18.92
C ARG A 99 -6.72 0.24 17.95
N ALA A 100 -7.80 -0.53 17.79
CA ALA A 100 -7.84 -1.56 16.77
C ALA A 100 -7.64 -0.92 15.37
N PRO A 101 -6.84 -1.56 14.49
CA PRO A 101 -6.60 -1.03 13.17
C PRO A 101 -7.88 -1.05 12.34
N THR A 102 -8.04 -0.04 11.48
CA THR A 102 -9.17 0.03 10.56
C THR A 102 -8.70 -0.04 9.12
N LEU A 103 -9.41 -0.83 8.32
CA LEU A 103 -9.19 -1.03 6.90
C LEU A 103 -10.31 -0.38 6.10
N GLN A 104 -9.97 0.45 5.12
CA GLN A 104 -10.93 1.04 4.19
C GLN A 104 -10.53 0.71 2.77
N TYR A 105 -11.44 0.11 2.02
CA TYR A 105 -11.22 -0.22 0.61
C TYR A 105 -11.74 0.90 -0.29
N SER A 106 -10.94 1.25 -1.29
CA SER A 106 -11.34 2.08 -2.41
C SER A 106 -11.13 1.29 -3.70
N ALA A 107 -12.21 1.08 -4.45
CA ALA A 107 -12.16 0.32 -5.69
C ALA A 107 -11.43 1.06 -6.82
N HIS A 108 -11.22 2.37 -6.69
CA HIS A 108 -10.56 3.20 -7.69
C HIS A 108 -9.54 4.12 -7.03
N SER A 109 -8.27 3.97 -7.38
CA SER A 109 -7.18 4.82 -6.89
C SER A 109 -7.36 6.31 -7.19
N ALA A 110 -8.16 6.70 -8.18
CA ALA A 110 -8.54 8.10 -8.36
C ALA A 110 -9.26 8.68 -7.12
N GLN A 111 -10.08 7.88 -6.45
CA GLN A 111 -10.82 8.24 -5.23
C GLN A 111 -9.93 8.24 -3.98
N LEU A 112 -8.74 7.61 -4.02
CA LEU A 112 -7.74 7.77 -2.96
C LEU A 112 -7.26 9.21 -2.89
N THR A 113 -7.10 9.88 -4.02
CA THR A 113 -6.63 11.26 -4.07
C THR A 113 -7.59 12.16 -3.29
N GLU A 114 -8.90 12.00 -3.49
CA GLU A 114 -9.96 12.71 -2.76
C GLU A 114 -10.03 12.31 -1.27
N SER A 115 -9.96 11.00 -0.98
CA SER A 115 -10.02 10.49 0.40
C SER A 115 -8.85 10.98 1.24
N LEU A 116 -7.64 10.92 0.68
CA LEU A 116 -6.45 11.40 1.34
C LEU A 116 -6.48 12.95 1.45
N GLN A 117 -7.16 13.71 0.57
CA GLN A 117 -7.13 15.18 0.53
C GLN A 117 -7.86 15.81 1.73
N SER A 118 -8.73 15.04 2.36
CA SER A 118 -9.59 15.47 3.44
C SER A 118 -8.98 15.35 4.85
N GLY A 119 -7.73 14.85 4.99
CA GLY A 119 -7.09 14.65 6.30
C GLY A 119 -5.58 14.93 6.32
N PRO A 120 -5.02 15.40 7.46
CA PRO A 120 -3.59 15.70 7.61
C PRO A 120 -2.71 14.45 7.76
N ASP A 121 -3.30 13.30 8.09
CA ASP A 121 -2.57 12.04 8.28
C ASP A 121 -2.59 11.25 6.97
N LEU A 122 -1.48 11.25 6.22
CA LEU A 122 -1.27 10.20 5.22
C LEU A 122 -1.27 8.87 5.97
N ARG A 123 -2.24 8.01 5.66
CA ARG A 123 -2.40 6.68 6.24
C ARG A 123 -1.96 5.67 5.19
N ALA A 124 -1.23 4.64 5.62
CA ALA A 124 -0.58 3.72 4.69
C ALA A 124 -1.56 3.20 3.65
N SER A 125 -1.32 3.55 2.38
CA SER A 125 -2.23 3.23 1.28
C SER A 125 -1.57 2.20 0.38
N ARG A 126 -2.25 1.09 0.12
CA ARG A 126 -1.69 -0.05 -0.63
C ARG A 126 -2.45 -0.23 -1.92
N CYS A 127 -1.81 0.04 -3.05
CA CYS A 127 -2.39 -0.11 -4.37
C CYS A 127 -1.92 -1.41 -5.03
N ALA A 128 -2.87 -2.21 -5.52
CA ALA A 128 -2.57 -3.38 -6.33
C ALA A 128 -2.68 -3.07 -7.82
N GLN A 129 -1.69 -3.47 -8.60
CA GLN A 129 -1.74 -3.45 -10.06
C GLN A 129 -1.73 -4.87 -10.60
N GLY A 130 -2.52 -5.10 -11.66
CA GLY A 130 -2.47 -6.32 -12.45
C GLY A 130 -1.42 -6.21 -13.54
#